data_AF-A0A6A2ZC51-F1
#
_entry.id   AF-A0A6A2ZC51-F1
#
_cell.length_a   1.000
_cell.length_b   1.000
_cell.length_c   1.000
_cell.angle_alpha   90.00
_cell.angle_beta   90.00
_cell.angle_gamma   90.00
#
_symmetry.space_group_name_H-M   'P 1'
#
loop_
_entity.id
_entity.type
_entity.pdbx_description
1 polymer ?
#
loop_
_entity_poly.entity_id
_entity_poly.type
_entity_poly.pdbx_seq_one_letter_code
_entity_poly.pdbx_strand_id
1 'polypeptide(L)'
;MELAEECWESIFSLLEHHRYFEPLSLVCKRFLSITNLLRRTLTITDPTLESLPNLLLRFPNLTTVVFRDFHGNLDSVLSMISQSGLPLKSLHVSNHKCFPLLGLKHLASKMRNLVELNCSKTGSLKDSDLIEIGNCFPSLEVVDISYPDYGCGFSPNGSLDFKSFSGLVTDYGILGLSSSLKNLRKIDLSVWKHSTLPTARVSPRKASWRF
;
A
#
# COMPACT_ATOMS: atom_id res chain seq x y z
N MET A 1 -22.34 -9.17 -37.35
CA MET A 1 -22.42 -7.81 -36.75
C MET A 1 -21.49 -7.83 -35.55
N GLU A 2 -20.39 -7.07 -35.57
CA GLU A 2 -19.48 -7.00 -34.44
C GLU A 2 -20.08 -6.09 -33.34
N LEU A 3 -19.95 -6.49 -32.08
CA LEU A 3 -20.32 -5.66 -30.94
C LEU A 3 -19.49 -4.38 -30.93
N ALA A 4 -20.05 -3.26 -30.43
CA ALA A 4 -19.33 -2.01 -30.19
C ALA A 4 -18.31 -2.14 -29.02
N GLU A 5 -17.36 -1.21 -28.90
CA GLU A 5 -16.27 -1.31 -27.92
C GLU A 5 -16.78 -1.19 -26.48
N GLU A 6 -17.73 -0.29 -26.27
CA GLU A 6 -18.41 -0.05 -25.00
C GLU A 6 -19.15 -1.31 -24.51
N CYS A 7 -19.68 -2.11 -25.44
CA CYS A 7 -20.32 -3.38 -25.11
C CYS A 7 -19.29 -4.41 -24.62
N TRP A 8 -18.12 -4.50 -25.25
CA TRP A 8 -17.05 -5.38 -24.79
C TRP A 8 -16.43 -4.92 -23.47
N GLU A 9 -16.25 -3.61 -23.29
CA GLU A 9 -15.84 -3.01 -22.02
C GLU A 9 -16.81 -3.41 -20.90
N SER A 10 -18.12 -3.30 -21.17
CA SER A 10 -19.16 -3.71 -20.22
C SER A 10 -19.06 -5.20 -19.90
N ILE A 11 -18.93 -6.06 -20.90
CA ILE A 11 -18.77 -7.51 -20.70
C ILE A 11 -17.51 -7.83 -19.88
N PHE A 12 -16.37 -7.21 -20.21
CA PHE A 12 -15.12 -7.47 -19.50
C PHE A 12 -15.13 -6.88 -18.09
N SER A 13 -15.86 -5.80 -17.85
CA SER A 13 -16.02 -5.21 -16.52
C SER A 13 -16.74 -6.14 -15.54
N LEU A 14 -17.56 -7.08 -16.05
CA LEU A 14 -18.21 -8.13 -15.25
C LEU A 14 -17.23 -9.23 -14.81
N LEU A 15 -16.03 -9.30 -15.39
CA LEU A 15 -15.00 -10.23 -14.97
C LEU A 15 -14.30 -9.64 -13.73
N GLU A 16 -14.79 -9.99 -12.56
CA GLU A 16 -14.34 -9.43 -11.27
C GLU A 16 -12.83 -9.59 -11.03
N HIS A 17 -12.20 -10.60 -11.65
CA HIS A 17 -10.78 -10.88 -11.46
C HIS A 17 -9.95 -10.57 -12.71
N HIS A 18 -8.94 -9.71 -12.54
CA HIS A 18 -7.95 -9.35 -13.57
C HIS A 18 -7.15 -10.53 -14.17
N ARG A 19 -7.28 -11.75 -13.61
CA ARG A 19 -6.66 -12.97 -14.15
C ARG A 19 -7.31 -13.37 -15.47
N TYR A 20 -8.59 -13.04 -15.66
CA TYR A 20 -9.31 -13.30 -16.90
C TYR A 20 -8.92 -12.34 -18.03
N PHE A 21 -8.26 -11.22 -17.73
CA PHE A 21 -7.83 -10.26 -18.74
C PHE A 21 -6.65 -10.75 -19.56
N GLU A 22 -5.79 -11.59 -18.99
CA GLU A 22 -4.63 -12.13 -19.70
C GLU A 22 -5.01 -12.95 -20.94
N PRO A 23 -5.84 -14.02 -20.85
CA PRO A 23 -6.24 -14.77 -22.03
C PRO A 23 -7.03 -13.90 -23.03
N LEU A 24 -7.87 -12.98 -22.56
CA LEU A 24 -8.61 -12.06 -23.43
C LEU A 24 -7.68 -11.14 -24.23
N SER A 25 -6.62 -10.66 -23.59
CA SER A 25 -5.63 -9.77 -24.22
C SER A 25 -4.87 -10.43 -25.37
N LEU A 26 -4.86 -11.77 -25.43
CA LEU A 26 -4.21 -12.55 -26.49
C LEU A 26 -5.12 -12.84 -27.69
N VAL A 27 -6.43 -12.61 -27.58
CA VAL A 27 -7.39 -12.92 -28.65
C VAL A 27 -7.22 -11.98 -29.84
N CYS A 28 -7.15 -10.67 -29.58
CA CYS A 28 -6.96 -9.66 -30.63
C CYS A 28 -6.48 -8.32 -30.05
N LYS A 29 -5.98 -7.43 -30.91
CA LYS A 29 -5.50 -6.07 -30.51
C LYS A 29 -6.58 -5.23 -29.82
N ARG A 30 -7.85 -5.43 -30.21
CA ARG A 30 -8.99 -4.72 -29.61
C ARG A 30 -9.20 -5.16 -28.16
N PHE A 31 -9.22 -6.47 -27.90
CA PHE A 31 -9.36 -6.99 -26.53
C PHE A 31 -8.14 -6.64 -25.68
N LEU A 32 -6.94 -6.63 -26.27
CA LEU A 32 -5.74 -6.11 -25.62
C LEU A 32 -5.92 -4.66 -25.16
N SER A 33 -6.43 -3.77 -26.02
CA SER A 33 -6.69 -2.37 -25.66
C SER A 33 -7.69 -2.24 -24.51
N ILE A 34 -8.83 -2.91 -24.62
CA ILE A 34 -9.90 -2.88 -23.61
C ILE A 34 -9.39 -3.40 -22.26
N THR A 35 -8.75 -4.56 -22.26
CA THR A 35 -8.22 -5.16 -21.02
C THR A 35 -7.14 -4.30 -20.37
N ASN A 36 -6.34 -3.57 -21.15
CA ASN A 36 -5.37 -2.61 -20.62
C ASN A 36 -6.06 -1.43 -19.89
N LEU A 37 -7.15 -0.90 -20.46
CA LEU A 37 -7.92 0.20 -19.87
C LEU A 37 -8.70 -0.22 -18.61
N LEU A 38 -9.16 -1.47 -18.56
CA LEU A 38 -9.91 -2.00 -17.43
C LEU A 38 -9.01 -2.45 -16.27
N ARG A 39 -7.70 -2.61 -16.48
CA ARG A 39 -6.77 -3.04 -15.43
C ARG A 39 -6.63 -1.96 -14.35
N ARG A 40 -7.13 -2.26 -13.14
CA ARG A 40 -7.05 -1.37 -11.96
C ARG A 40 -5.95 -1.73 -10.96
N THR A 41 -5.53 -2.98 -10.95
CA THR A 41 -4.57 -3.51 -9.97
C THR A 41 -3.33 -4.10 -10.63
N LEU A 42 -2.15 -3.71 -10.14
CA LEU A 42 -0.87 -4.32 -10.51
C LEU A 42 -0.28 -5.02 -9.28
N THR A 43 0.06 -6.30 -9.42
CA THR A 43 0.87 -7.01 -8.43
C THR A 43 2.31 -6.96 -8.86
N ILE A 44 3.18 -6.48 -7.99
CA ILE A 44 4.63 -6.41 -8.19
C ILE A 44 5.29 -7.53 -7.38
N THR A 45 6.01 -8.38 -8.09
CA THR A 45 6.88 -9.45 -7.59
C THR A 45 8.27 -9.28 -8.22
N ASP A 46 9.29 -10.02 -7.77
CA ASP A 46 10.64 -9.86 -8.34
C ASP A 46 10.68 -10.04 -9.88
N PRO A 47 10.02 -11.05 -10.49
CA PRO A 47 9.95 -11.18 -11.96
C PRO A 47 9.29 -10.00 -12.69
N THR A 48 8.38 -9.27 -12.05
CA THR A 48 7.70 -8.13 -12.71
C THR A 48 8.62 -6.93 -12.88
N LEU A 49 9.75 -6.87 -12.16
CA LEU A 49 10.61 -5.70 -12.11
C LEU A 49 11.19 -5.34 -13.48
N GLU A 50 11.57 -6.33 -14.28
CA GLU A 50 12.14 -6.13 -15.62
C GLU A 50 11.17 -5.47 -16.60
N SER A 51 9.87 -5.75 -16.45
CA SER A 51 8.82 -5.22 -17.31
C SER A 51 8.05 -4.06 -16.69
N LEU A 52 8.37 -3.68 -15.44
CA LEU A 52 7.60 -2.71 -14.67
C LEU A 52 7.42 -1.36 -15.40
N PRO A 53 8.46 -0.73 -15.99
CA PRO A 53 8.26 0.53 -16.73
C PRO A 53 7.21 0.39 -17.85
N ASN A 54 7.26 -0.72 -18.58
CA ASN A 54 6.31 -1.00 -19.66
C ASN A 54 4.90 -1.29 -19.12
N LEU A 55 4.78 -1.97 -17.98
CA LEU A 55 3.50 -2.25 -17.34
C LEU A 55 2.81 -0.98 -16.83
N LEU A 56 3.58 -0.05 -16.26
CA LEU A 56 3.07 1.24 -15.79
C LEU A 56 2.55 2.10 -16.96
N LEU A 57 3.21 2.04 -18.12
CA LEU A 57 2.74 2.71 -19.35
C LEU A 57 1.53 2.01 -19.97
N ARG A 58 1.53 0.67 -19.97
CA ARG A 58 0.48 -0.15 -20.58
C ARG A 58 -0.86 0.00 -19.88
N PHE A 59 -0.86 0.21 -18.56
CA PHE A 59 -2.07 0.26 -17.74
C PHE A 59 -2.29 1.66 -17.15
N PRO A 60 -2.81 2.62 -17.94
CA PRO A 60 -2.93 4.03 -17.52
C PRO A 60 -3.93 4.24 -16.37
N ASN A 61 -4.79 3.25 -16.16
CA ASN A 61 -5.94 3.31 -15.27
C ASN A 61 -5.71 2.57 -13.94
N LEU A 62 -4.46 2.24 -13.62
CA LEU A 62 -4.08 1.62 -12.35
C LEU A 62 -4.37 2.55 -11.18
N THR A 63 -5.13 2.03 -10.23
CA THR A 63 -5.45 2.69 -8.96
C THR A 63 -4.85 1.96 -7.77
N THR A 64 -4.47 0.70 -7.94
CA THR A 64 -3.98 -0.15 -6.84
C THR A 64 -2.66 -0.82 -7.22
N VAL A 65 -1.66 -0.69 -6.36
CA VAL A 65 -0.39 -1.41 -6.47
C VAL A 65 -0.21 -2.29 -5.23
N VAL A 66 0.11 -3.56 -5.45
CA VAL A 66 0.31 -4.55 -4.39
C VAL A 66 1.66 -5.21 -4.56
N PHE A 67 2.52 -5.15 -3.55
CA PHE A 67 3.74 -5.93 -3.50
C PHE A 67 3.44 -7.31 -2.91
N ARG A 68 3.90 -8.37 -3.57
CA ARG A 68 3.82 -9.76 -3.09
C ARG A 68 5.13 -10.46 -3.34
N ASP A 69 5.63 -11.18 -2.33
CA ASP A 69 6.87 -11.97 -2.41
C ASP A 69 7.99 -11.20 -3.13
N PHE A 70 8.10 -9.90 -2.81
CA PHE A 70 9.07 -8.99 -3.42
C PHE A 70 10.24 -8.84 -2.47
N HIS A 71 11.44 -9.11 -2.96
CA HIS A 71 12.67 -9.06 -2.17
C HIS A 71 13.62 -7.94 -2.61
N GLY A 72 13.27 -7.21 -3.68
CA GLY A 72 14.00 -6.04 -4.13
C GLY A 72 13.85 -4.79 -3.24
N ASN A 73 14.48 -3.70 -3.69
CA ASN A 73 14.45 -2.41 -3.00
C ASN A 73 13.11 -1.67 -3.24
N LEU A 74 12.25 -1.62 -2.22
CA LEU A 74 10.96 -0.93 -2.28
C LEU A 74 11.10 0.57 -2.55
N ASP A 75 12.05 1.27 -1.93
CA ASP A 75 12.23 2.71 -2.12
C ASP A 75 12.50 3.04 -3.60
N SER A 76 13.35 2.24 -4.25
CA SER A 76 13.65 2.39 -5.68
C SER A 76 12.41 2.16 -6.55
N VAL A 77 11.61 1.14 -6.25
CA VAL A 77 10.40 0.83 -7.03
C VAL A 77 9.32 1.88 -6.83
N LEU A 78 9.08 2.33 -5.60
CA LEU A 78 8.13 3.41 -5.32
C LEU A 78 8.55 4.72 -5.98
N SER A 79 9.85 5.02 -6.01
CA SER A 79 10.39 6.16 -6.76
C SER A 79 10.11 6.03 -8.25
N MET A 80 10.24 4.84 -8.85
CA MET A 80 9.86 4.61 -10.25
C MET A 80 8.36 4.79 -10.48
N ILE A 81 7.52 4.22 -9.61
CA ILE A 81 6.06 4.36 -9.70
C ILE A 81 5.66 5.83 -9.61
N SER A 82 6.31 6.64 -8.76
CA SER A 82 6.02 8.06 -8.62
C SER A 82 6.14 8.84 -9.94
N GLN A 83 6.96 8.37 -10.88
CA GLN A 83 7.19 8.99 -12.18
C GLN A 83 6.14 8.61 -13.23
N SER A 84 5.29 7.62 -12.96
CA SER A 84 4.31 7.11 -13.93
C SER A 84 3.10 8.01 -14.17
N GLY A 85 2.83 8.97 -13.27
CA GLY A 85 1.64 9.84 -13.35
C GLY A 85 0.31 9.11 -13.10
N LEU A 86 0.33 7.86 -12.63
CA LEU A 86 -0.87 7.08 -12.35
C LEU A 86 -1.73 7.68 -11.23
N PRO A 87 -3.07 7.56 -11.32
CA PRO A 87 -3.99 8.08 -10.31
C PRO A 87 -4.11 7.11 -9.11
N LEU A 88 -2.98 6.75 -8.49
CA LEU A 88 -2.94 5.74 -7.45
C LEU A 88 -3.80 6.11 -6.24
N LYS A 89 -4.62 5.16 -5.79
CA LYS A 89 -5.55 5.25 -4.66
C LYS A 89 -5.20 4.30 -3.53
N SER A 90 -4.65 3.14 -3.84
CA SER A 90 -4.32 2.12 -2.85
C SER A 90 -2.92 1.55 -3.08
N LEU A 91 -2.13 1.45 -2.01
CA LEU A 91 -0.76 0.96 -2.03
C LEU A 91 -0.54 -0.05 -0.91
N HIS A 92 -0.10 -1.25 -1.26
CA HIS A 92 0.16 -2.32 -0.29
C HIS A 92 1.63 -2.71 -0.34
N VAL A 93 2.39 -2.31 0.68
CA VAL A 93 3.83 -2.55 0.88
C VAL A 93 4.07 -3.44 2.12
N SER A 94 3.13 -4.34 2.39
CA SER A 94 3.17 -5.25 3.52
C SER A 94 4.26 -6.32 3.38
N ASN A 95 4.68 -6.94 4.49
CA ASN A 95 5.56 -8.11 4.51
C ASN A 95 7.04 -7.80 4.18
N HIS A 96 7.56 -6.68 4.68
CA HIS A 96 8.94 -6.24 4.43
C HIS A 96 9.70 -5.92 5.72
N LYS A 97 10.99 -6.25 5.78
CA LYS A 97 11.81 -6.03 6.99
C LYS A 97 12.07 -4.55 7.30
N CYS A 98 12.07 -3.71 6.27
CA CYS A 98 12.38 -2.29 6.37
C CYS A 98 11.20 -1.46 5.85
N PHE A 99 10.86 -0.40 6.57
CA PHE A 99 9.84 0.55 6.17
C PHE A 99 10.34 1.48 5.05
N PRO A 100 9.66 1.58 3.88
CA PRO A 100 10.15 2.29 2.71
C PRO A 100 9.80 3.79 2.74
N LEU A 101 10.24 4.51 3.78
CA LEU A 101 9.86 5.91 3.98
C LEU A 101 10.32 6.82 2.83
N LEU A 102 11.52 6.61 2.28
CA LEU A 102 12.07 7.46 1.23
C LEU A 102 11.26 7.34 -0.07
N GLY A 103 10.92 6.12 -0.45
CA GLY A 103 10.08 5.82 -1.60
C GLY A 103 8.67 6.37 -1.44
N LEU A 104 8.09 6.24 -0.23
CA LEU A 104 6.79 6.83 0.07
C LEU A 104 6.80 8.36 -0.03
N LYS A 105 7.86 9.04 0.43
CA LYS A 105 8.04 10.49 0.25
C LYS A 105 8.12 10.89 -1.22
N HIS A 106 8.89 10.15 -2.03
CA HIS A 106 8.94 10.39 -3.47
C HIS A 106 7.57 10.19 -4.12
N LEU A 107 6.85 9.13 -3.75
CA LEU A 107 5.50 8.87 -4.24
C LEU A 107 4.55 10.01 -3.87
N ALA A 108 4.55 10.46 -2.62
CA ALA A 108 3.74 11.57 -2.13
C ALA A 108 4.03 12.91 -2.82
N SER A 109 5.24 13.11 -3.34
CA SER A 109 5.58 14.33 -4.09
C SER A 109 4.80 14.46 -5.41
N LYS A 110 4.32 13.35 -5.97
CA LYS A 110 3.58 13.30 -7.24
C LYS A 110 2.15 12.80 -7.09
N MET A 111 1.87 11.96 -6.09
CA MET A 111 0.62 11.21 -5.93
C MET A 111 0.03 11.40 -4.53
N ARG A 112 -0.64 12.53 -4.29
CA ARG A 112 -1.24 12.89 -2.98
C ARG A 112 -2.65 12.36 -2.75
N ASN A 113 -3.18 11.63 -3.72
CA ASN A 113 -4.57 11.17 -3.76
C ASN A 113 -4.74 9.75 -3.17
N LEU A 114 -3.72 9.25 -2.47
CA LEU A 114 -3.72 7.94 -1.83
C LEU A 114 -4.77 7.91 -0.72
N VAL A 115 -5.62 6.88 -0.76
CA VAL A 115 -6.77 6.67 0.15
C VAL A 115 -6.48 5.50 1.09
N GLU A 116 -5.80 4.48 0.59
CA GLU A 116 -5.46 3.28 1.36
C GLU A 116 -3.96 3.01 1.32
N LEU A 117 -3.38 2.78 2.49
CA LEU A 117 -1.99 2.38 2.66
C LEU A 117 -1.91 1.17 3.59
N ASN A 118 -1.42 0.04 3.06
CA ASN A 118 -1.13 -1.14 3.85
C ASN A 118 0.38 -1.30 4.03
N CYS A 119 0.83 -1.14 5.28
CA CYS A 119 2.18 -1.37 5.78
C CYS A 119 2.19 -2.43 6.88
N SER A 120 1.25 -3.38 6.84
CA SER A 120 1.22 -4.50 7.78
C SER A 120 2.46 -5.37 7.63
N LYS A 121 2.90 -6.01 8.72
CA LYS A 121 4.09 -6.87 8.70
C LYS A 121 5.33 -6.13 8.17
N THR A 122 5.46 -4.85 8.51
CA THR A 122 6.60 -4.03 8.13
C THR A 122 7.48 -3.76 9.34
N GLY A 123 8.72 -4.24 9.30
CA GLY A 123 9.71 -4.02 10.35
C GLY A 123 10.26 -2.58 10.35
N SER A 124 10.83 -2.20 11.50
CA SER A 124 11.51 -0.91 11.72
C SER A 124 10.62 0.34 11.63
N LEU A 125 9.28 0.20 11.62
CA LEU A 125 8.33 1.31 11.60
C LEU A 125 8.34 2.06 12.95
N LYS A 126 8.45 3.40 12.90
CA LYS A 126 8.55 4.27 14.09
C LYS A 126 7.50 5.37 14.13
N ASP A 127 7.34 6.01 15.28
CA ASP A 127 6.45 7.18 15.46
C ASP A 127 6.70 8.30 14.46
N SER A 128 7.98 8.63 14.21
CA SER A 128 8.37 9.64 13.23
C SER A 128 7.86 9.30 11.83
N ASP A 129 7.87 8.02 11.47
CA ASP A 129 7.47 7.57 10.15
C ASP A 129 5.96 7.73 9.97
N LEU A 130 5.17 7.43 11.01
CA LEU A 130 3.72 7.63 11.00
C LEU A 130 3.33 9.11 10.86
N ILE A 131 4.02 10.00 11.55
CA ILE A 131 3.83 11.44 11.40
C ILE A 131 4.13 11.87 9.96
N GLU A 132 5.22 11.37 9.38
CA GLU A 132 5.60 11.65 8.00
C GLU A 132 4.59 11.10 6.98
N ILE A 133 4.04 9.89 7.18
CA ILE A 133 2.96 9.33 6.35
C ILE A 133 1.77 10.27 6.34
N GLY A 134 1.35 10.73 7.53
CA GLY A 134 0.26 11.65 7.71
C GLY A 134 0.43 12.97 6.95
N ASN A 135 1.64 13.52 6.98
CA ASN A 135 2.02 14.72 6.22
C ASN A 135 2.08 14.48 4.70
N CYS A 136 2.55 13.30 4.29
CA CYS A 136 2.73 12.93 2.89
C CYS A 136 1.40 12.66 2.17
N PHE A 137 0.45 12.02 2.86
CA PHE A 137 -0.80 11.53 2.27
C PHE A 137 -2.02 12.02 3.04
N PRO A 138 -2.35 13.32 2.98
CA PRO A 138 -3.45 13.91 3.76
C PRO A 138 -4.84 13.37 3.40
N SER A 139 -4.96 12.65 2.28
CA SER A 139 -6.21 12.05 1.79
C SER A 139 -6.45 10.61 2.29
N LEU A 140 -5.55 10.05 3.11
CA LEU A 140 -5.69 8.68 3.61
C LEU A 140 -6.96 8.52 4.45
N GLU A 141 -7.70 7.45 4.14
CA GLU A 141 -8.89 7.02 4.85
C GLU A 141 -8.69 5.68 5.55
N VAL A 142 -7.81 4.84 5.01
CA VAL A 142 -7.54 3.49 5.50
C VAL A 142 -6.03 3.30 5.65
N VAL A 143 -5.59 2.97 6.86
CA VAL A 143 -4.20 2.66 7.16
C VAL A 143 -4.13 1.32 7.87
N ASP A 144 -3.21 0.45 7.46
CA ASP A 144 -2.92 -0.80 8.14
C ASP A 144 -1.45 -0.84 8.51
N ILE A 145 -1.16 -0.89 9.81
CA ILE A 145 0.21 -0.98 10.37
C ILE A 145 0.29 -2.14 11.37
N SER A 146 -0.55 -3.16 11.19
CA SER A 146 -0.60 -4.33 12.05
C SER A 146 0.67 -5.19 11.95
N TYR A 147 0.98 -5.95 12.99
CA TYR A 147 2.12 -6.89 13.05
C TYR A 147 3.51 -6.25 12.78
N PRO A 148 3.90 -5.18 13.50
CA PRO A 148 5.17 -4.45 13.25
C PRO A 148 6.44 -5.27 13.49
N ASP A 149 6.39 -6.32 14.31
CA ASP A 149 7.54 -7.15 14.69
C ASP A 149 7.93 -8.18 13.60
N TYR A 150 7.54 -7.95 12.35
CA TYR A 150 7.85 -8.85 11.26
C TYR A 150 9.33 -8.75 10.85
N GLY A 151 10.10 -9.78 11.21
CA GLY A 151 11.50 -9.90 10.80
C GLY A 151 12.51 -9.13 11.64
N CYS A 152 12.13 -8.61 12.83
CA CYS A 152 13.10 -8.26 13.85
C CYS A 152 13.80 -9.56 14.29
N GLY A 153 15.10 -9.67 14.01
CA GLY A 153 15.87 -10.87 14.30
C GLY A 153 15.81 -11.18 15.80
N PHE A 154 15.21 -12.31 16.16
CA PHE A 154 15.57 -12.97 17.41
C PHE A 154 17.05 -13.34 17.28
N SER A 155 17.91 -12.73 18.07
CA SER A 155 19.28 -13.20 18.17
C SER A 155 19.24 -14.67 18.65
N PRO A 156 20.01 -15.61 18.05
CA PRO A 156 19.95 -17.05 18.35
C PRO A 156 20.22 -17.41 19.82
N ASN A 157 20.73 -16.47 20.59
CA ASN A 157 21.08 -16.56 22.00
C ASN A 157 19.93 -16.17 22.94
N GLY A 158 18.72 -15.92 22.45
CA GLY A 158 17.54 -15.64 23.29
C GLY A 158 17.62 -14.32 24.07
N SER A 159 18.66 -13.52 23.83
CA SER A 159 18.80 -12.18 24.39
C SER A 159 17.86 -11.26 23.64
N LEU A 160 16.83 -10.77 24.34
CA LEU A 160 16.07 -9.60 23.92
C LEU A 160 17.05 -8.42 23.91
N ASP A 161 17.55 -8.05 22.72
CA ASP A 161 18.34 -6.85 22.61
C ASP A 161 17.37 -5.66 22.73
N PHE A 162 17.18 -5.16 23.95
CA PHE A 162 16.29 -4.04 24.25
C PHE A 162 16.63 -2.77 23.42
N LYS A 163 17.84 -2.70 22.84
CA LYS A 163 18.23 -1.66 21.87
C LYS A 163 17.51 -1.77 20.51
N SER A 164 17.07 -2.96 20.10
CA SER A 164 16.30 -3.17 18.87
C SER A 164 14.86 -2.66 18.95
N PHE A 165 14.34 -2.38 20.15
CA PHE A 165 13.02 -1.78 20.37
C PHE A 165 13.03 -0.24 20.44
N SER A 166 14.20 0.39 20.24
CA SER A 166 14.32 1.86 20.25
C SER A 166 13.65 2.48 19.02
N GLY A 167 12.39 2.86 19.20
CA GLY A 167 11.56 3.52 18.20
C GLY A 167 10.39 2.70 17.69
N LEU A 168 9.84 1.78 18.47
CA LEU A 168 8.51 1.23 18.18
C LEU A 168 7.48 2.36 18.04
N VAL A 169 6.42 2.10 17.28
CA VAL A 169 5.23 2.97 17.31
C VAL A 169 4.62 2.94 18.70
N THR A 170 4.36 4.13 19.22
CA THR A 170 3.64 4.39 20.46
C THR A 170 2.37 5.18 20.14
N ASP A 171 1.56 5.46 21.16
CA ASP A 171 0.40 6.35 21.02
C ASP A 171 0.77 7.71 20.43
N TYR A 172 2.00 8.18 20.62
CA TYR A 172 2.46 9.45 20.05
C TYR A 172 2.42 9.44 18.52
N GLY A 173 2.94 8.39 17.87
CA GLY A 173 2.89 8.26 16.42
C GLY A 173 1.47 8.06 15.89
N ILE A 174 0.64 7.28 16.60
CA ILE A 174 -0.77 7.07 16.24
C ILE A 174 -1.56 8.39 16.32
N LEU A 175 -1.35 9.16 17.40
CA LEU A 175 -1.95 10.49 17.56
C LEU A 175 -1.44 11.45 16.48
N GLY A 176 -0.14 11.44 16.19
CA GLY A 176 0.45 12.22 15.11
C GLY A 176 -0.19 11.94 13.76
N LEU A 177 -0.25 10.66 13.37
CA LEU A 177 -0.91 10.21 12.15
C LEU A 177 -2.39 10.62 12.12
N SER A 178 -3.18 10.24 13.13
CA SER A 178 -4.61 10.52 13.16
C SER A 178 -4.94 12.01 13.19
N SER A 179 -4.09 12.85 13.81
CA SER A 179 -4.27 14.31 13.83
C SER A 179 -4.08 14.96 12.46
N SER A 180 -3.20 14.41 11.61
CA SER A 180 -2.98 14.90 10.25
C SER A 180 -4.05 14.45 9.24
N LEU A 181 -4.69 13.30 9.48
CA LEU A 181 -5.59 12.64 8.52
C LEU A 181 -7.07 12.93 8.84
N LYS A 182 -7.58 14.04 8.30
CA LYS A 182 -8.97 14.50 8.56
C LYS A 182 -10.06 13.53 8.09
N ASN A 183 -9.75 12.68 7.11
CA ASN A 183 -10.69 11.73 6.52
C ASN A 183 -10.47 10.29 7.00
N LEU A 184 -9.63 10.06 8.01
CA LEU A 184 -9.30 8.73 8.48
C LEU A 184 -10.54 7.99 9.00
N ARG A 185 -10.85 6.84 8.41
CA ARG A 185 -12.03 6.01 8.73
C ARG A 185 -11.66 4.71 9.43
N LYS A 186 -10.49 4.15 9.10
CA LYS A 186 -10.01 2.88 9.62
C LYS A 186 -8.49 2.92 9.83
N ILE A 187 -8.06 2.48 11.00
CA ILE A 187 -6.67 2.11 11.27
C ILE A 187 -6.67 0.68 11.80
N ASP A 188 -5.83 -0.18 11.25
CA ASP A 188 -5.58 -1.52 11.79
C ASP A 188 -4.29 -1.54 12.62
N LEU A 189 -4.46 -1.89 13.91
CA LEU A 189 -3.42 -1.97 14.94
C LEU A 189 -3.33 -3.38 15.54
N SER A 190 -3.67 -4.41 14.76
CA SER A 190 -3.56 -5.79 15.25
C SER A 190 -2.11 -6.14 15.64
N VAL A 191 -1.93 -6.93 16.70
CA VAL A 191 -0.63 -7.47 17.19
C VAL A 191 0.33 -6.50 17.88
N TRP A 192 -0.05 -5.24 18.06
CA TRP A 192 0.58 -4.38 19.07
C TRP A 192 0.16 -4.89 20.47
N LYS A 193 0.90 -5.84 21.07
CA LYS A 193 0.56 -6.40 22.39
C LYS A 193 0.59 -5.29 23.45
N HIS A 194 -0.42 -5.32 24.34
CA HIS A 194 -0.54 -4.59 25.61
C HIS A 194 0.78 -4.28 26.35
N SER A 195 1.49 -3.24 25.93
CA SER A 195 2.49 -2.57 26.76
C SER A 195 2.09 -1.11 26.90
N THR A 196 1.50 -0.81 28.07
CA THR A 196 1.21 0.52 28.62
C THR A 196 0.29 1.44 27.81
N LEU A 197 -1.00 1.09 27.71
CA LEU A 197 -2.05 2.05 27.36
C LEU A 197 -2.73 2.55 28.65
N PRO A 198 -2.44 3.76 29.16
CA PRO A 198 -3.44 4.48 29.93
C PRO A 198 -4.51 4.97 28.95
N THR A 199 -5.74 4.53 29.16
CA THR A 199 -6.94 4.87 28.38
C THR A 199 -6.99 6.36 27.99
N ALA A 200 -6.60 6.69 26.77
CA ALA A 200 -6.87 7.99 26.18
C ALA A 200 -8.29 7.98 25.61
N ARG A 201 -9.23 8.58 26.35
CA ARG A 201 -10.55 8.93 25.81
C ARG A 201 -10.36 10.01 24.75
N VAL A 202 -10.20 9.61 23.49
CA VAL A 202 -10.40 10.51 22.35
C VAL A 202 -11.89 10.50 22.01
N SER A 203 -12.51 11.69 22.03
CA SER A 203 -13.93 11.88 21.72
C SER A 203 -14.29 11.29 20.34
N PRO A 204 -15.42 10.57 20.22
CA PRO A 204 -15.75 9.84 19.01
C PRO A 204 -16.25 10.80 17.93
N ARG A 205 -15.47 10.99 16.88
CA ARG A 205 -16.02 11.27 15.55
C ARG A 205 -15.53 10.19 14.58
N LYS A 206 -16.32 9.11 14.50
CA LYS A 206 -16.43 8.13 13.39
C LYS A 206 -15.17 7.35 12.98
N ALA A 207 -14.30 6.95 13.89
CA ALA A 207 -13.38 5.84 13.64
C ALA A 207 -13.97 4.54 14.21
N SER A 208 -14.16 3.53 13.37
CA SER A 208 -14.56 2.19 13.81
C SER A 208 -13.31 1.38 14.10
N TRP A 209 -12.98 1.22 15.38
CA TRP A 209 -11.90 0.35 15.83
C TRP A 209 -12.38 -1.10 15.81
N ARG A 210 -11.68 -1.99 15.10
CA ARG A 210 -11.85 -3.44 15.29
C ARG A 210 -10.71 -3.91 16.19
N PHE A 211 -11.08 -4.46 17.35
CA PHE A 211 -10.18 -5.08 18.32
C PHE A 211 -10.05 -6.57 18.03
#